data_AF-A0A554NA90-F1
#
_entry.id   AF-A0A554NA90-F1
#
_cell.length_a   1.000
_cell.length_b   1.000
_cell.length_c   1.000
_cell.angle_alpha   90.00
_cell.angle_beta   90.00
_cell.angle_gamma   90.00
#
_symmetry.space_group_name_H-M   'P 1'
#
loop_
_entity.id
_entity.type
_entity.pdbx_description
1 polymer ?
#
loop_
_entity_poly.entity_id
_entity_poly.type
_entity_poly.pdbx_seq_one_letter_code
_entity_poly.pdbx_strand_id
1 'polypeptide(L)'
;MTNDRAVARLQVALAAFGLLTASVVGAFAVGLVGAPSVVAVENRFGDVNQNRTIINTGLTVDNPNPIGVRLGDSTVNYTVLMNDVEMARGSKAGLRIESGNSTLPFRTRMFNERIPPWWVSHIRNDEVTNVTIDATVRTSVLGNRSFDLDQQQEVETDIISAFASDETRPVDGPSNPLYDNPVLYINSTDAEWGEVDRRTTPIPMEFVVYNPQLEPYTITEVGYDISMNGVPMGQGTTDETYVIPGGSTETISTTPTIDNRNLDEWWVSHLENDQRTTLRIDFYARVELPTGNEIRVPLDRLTYTQEFETDIFGTRNGTDTGDGTATPAGTSTPTPTPTPTPTDDGLLDDGTSTATDDGVVDDTPVPGATPTGTATDDGLLGSLTRAQG
;
A
#
# COMPACT_ATOMS: atom_id res chain seq x y z
N MET A 1 -15.60 73.50 63.57
CA MET A 1 -16.67 72.65 63.02
C MET A 1 -16.51 72.60 61.51
N THR A 2 -16.36 71.38 60.95
CA THR A 2 -16.70 70.94 59.58
C THR A 2 -16.06 71.67 58.38
N ASN A 3 -15.54 71.02 57.34
CA ASN A 3 -15.32 69.60 57.08
C ASN A 3 -14.27 69.48 55.96
N ASP A 4 -13.64 68.32 55.97
CA ASP A 4 -12.56 67.84 55.13
C ASP A 4 -13.01 67.50 53.69
N ARG A 5 -12.01 67.23 52.82
CA ARG A 5 -12.04 66.49 51.54
C ARG A 5 -11.85 67.26 50.23
N ALA A 6 -10.58 67.48 49.94
CA ALA A 6 -10.02 67.16 48.63
C ALA A 6 -10.16 65.65 48.32
N VAL A 7 -10.01 65.32 47.03
CA VAL A 7 -9.91 63.97 46.43
C VAL A 7 -11.25 63.28 46.13
N ALA A 8 -11.82 63.59 44.96
CA ALA A 8 -12.86 62.75 44.34
C ALA A 8 -12.84 62.84 42.81
N ARG A 9 -11.69 62.66 42.16
CA ARG A 9 -11.60 62.49 40.70
C ARG A 9 -10.45 61.54 40.30
N LEU A 10 -10.38 60.36 40.92
CA LEU A 10 -9.52 59.27 40.41
C LEU A 10 -9.93 57.89 40.96
N GLN A 11 -11.23 57.62 41.11
CA GLN A 11 -11.72 56.30 41.54
C GLN A 11 -12.73 55.64 40.59
N VAL A 12 -13.19 56.35 39.55
CA VAL A 12 -14.18 55.80 38.60
C VAL A 12 -13.52 55.03 37.46
N ALA A 13 -12.28 55.38 37.06
CA ALA A 13 -11.55 54.65 36.03
C ALA A 13 -10.97 53.31 36.53
N LEU A 14 -10.52 53.25 37.80
CA LEU A 14 -9.98 52.03 38.42
C LEU A 14 -11.09 51.02 38.79
N ALA A 15 -12.28 51.49 39.19
CA ALA A 15 -13.42 50.63 39.46
C ALA A 15 -13.98 49.98 38.18
N ALA A 16 -14.00 50.71 37.05
CA ALA A 16 -14.44 50.18 35.76
C ALA A 16 -13.44 49.16 35.18
N PHE A 17 -12.14 49.38 35.33
CA PHE A 17 -11.13 48.42 34.89
C PHE A 17 -11.09 47.17 35.79
N GLY A 18 -11.27 47.34 37.10
CA GLY A 18 -11.38 46.25 38.06
C GLY A 18 -12.64 45.39 37.89
N LEU A 19 -13.78 45.99 37.51
CA LEU A 19 -14.99 45.25 37.15
C LEU A 19 -14.82 44.46 35.85
N LEU A 20 -14.15 45.03 34.84
CA LEU A 20 -13.91 44.34 33.57
C LEU A 20 -12.92 43.18 33.71
N THR A 21 -11.87 43.33 34.52
CA THR A 21 -10.93 42.23 34.82
C THR A 21 -11.53 41.19 35.77
N ALA A 22 -12.35 41.58 36.75
CA ALA A 22 -13.10 40.65 37.58
C ALA A 22 -14.19 39.90 36.79
N SER A 23 -14.76 40.48 35.74
CA SER A 23 -15.72 39.79 34.88
C SER A 23 -15.09 38.70 34.01
N VAL A 24 -13.85 38.90 33.53
CA VAL A 24 -13.14 37.86 32.75
C VAL A 24 -12.68 36.70 33.65
N VAL A 25 -12.20 37.00 34.87
CA VAL A 25 -11.80 35.96 35.85
C VAL A 25 -13.01 35.28 36.50
N GLY A 26 -14.10 36.02 36.75
CA GLY A 26 -15.36 35.50 37.28
C GLY A 26 -16.12 34.63 36.28
N ALA A 27 -16.10 34.97 34.98
CA ALA A 27 -16.73 34.15 33.94
C ALA A 27 -16.07 32.75 33.82
N PHE A 28 -14.78 32.64 34.12
CA PHE A 28 -14.05 31.37 34.12
C PHE A 28 -14.47 30.45 35.27
N ALA A 29 -14.87 31.00 36.42
CA ALA A 29 -15.32 30.25 37.59
C ALA A 29 -16.79 29.79 37.52
N VAL A 30 -17.59 30.36 36.60
CA VAL A 30 -19.03 30.11 36.44
C VAL A 30 -19.33 29.16 35.25
N GLY A 31 -18.31 28.74 34.48
CA GLY A 31 -18.48 27.81 33.35
C GLY A 31 -18.96 28.46 32.04
N LEU A 32 -18.86 29.78 31.92
CA LEU A 32 -19.29 30.56 30.74
C LEU A 32 -18.25 30.60 29.59
N VAL A 33 -17.04 30.11 29.82
CA VAL A 33 -15.95 30.04 28.84
C VAL A 33 -15.50 28.58 28.72
N GLY A 34 -15.81 27.93 27.60
CA GLY A 34 -15.41 26.56 27.34
C GLY A 34 -13.96 26.49 26.83
N ALA A 35 -13.25 25.41 27.13
CA ALA A 35 -11.91 25.22 26.56
C ALA A 35 -12.05 24.80 25.09
N PRO A 36 -11.25 25.37 24.16
CA PRO A 36 -11.18 24.84 22.81
C PRO A 36 -10.76 23.36 22.84
N SER A 37 -11.37 22.55 21.98
CA SER A 37 -11.08 21.13 21.84
C SER A 37 -10.80 20.77 20.38
N VAL A 38 -9.93 19.79 20.17
CA VAL A 38 -9.75 19.23 18.83
C VAL A 38 -10.88 18.25 18.58
N VAL A 39 -11.54 18.42 17.44
CA VAL A 39 -12.70 17.59 17.05
C VAL A 39 -12.40 16.71 15.83
N ALA A 40 -11.40 17.05 15.01
CA ALA A 40 -10.93 16.21 13.92
C ALA A 40 -9.46 16.48 13.58
N VAL A 41 -8.77 15.43 13.15
CA VAL A 41 -7.44 15.48 12.53
C VAL A 41 -7.52 14.70 11.23
N GLU A 42 -7.28 15.37 10.10
CA GLU A 42 -7.23 14.74 8.78
C GLU A 42 -5.81 14.86 8.23
N ASN A 43 -5.27 13.75 7.71
CA ASN A 43 -3.96 13.73 7.07
C ASN A 43 -4.10 13.25 5.64
N ARG A 44 -3.38 13.88 4.72
CA ARG A 44 -3.30 13.43 3.32
C ARG A 44 -1.90 13.65 2.78
N PHE A 45 -1.47 12.76 1.89
CA PHE A 45 -0.29 13.03 1.09
C PHE A 45 -0.54 14.21 0.14
N GLY A 46 0.51 14.98 -0.11
CA GLY A 46 0.54 16.04 -1.11
C GLY A 46 1.71 15.82 -2.06
N ASP A 47 2.33 16.92 -2.49
CA ASP A 47 3.49 16.87 -3.39
C ASP A 47 4.55 15.86 -2.95
N VAL A 48 4.99 15.01 -3.87
CA VAL A 48 6.02 13.99 -3.65
C VAL A 48 7.11 14.11 -4.71
N ASN A 49 8.35 13.81 -4.32
CA ASN A 49 9.50 13.64 -5.20
C ASN A 49 10.46 12.63 -4.54
N GLN A 50 11.56 12.31 -5.23
CA GLN A 50 12.55 11.31 -4.81
C GLN A 50 13.07 11.49 -3.37
N ASN A 51 13.18 12.71 -2.87
CA ASN A 51 13.75 12.96 -1.54
C ASN A 51 12.68 13.18 -0.46
N ARG A 52 11.51 13.70 -0.84
CA ARG A 52 10.53 14.23 0.12
C ARG A 52 9.10 13.99 -0.31
N THR A 53 8.27 13.64 0.67
CA THR A 53 6.82 13.66 0.59
C THR A 53 6.26 14.75 1.50
N ILE A 54 5.27 15.50 1.03
CA ILE A 54 4.51 16.43 1.86
C ILE A 54 3.31 15.71 2.47
N ILE A 55 3.12 15.88 3.79
CA ILE A 55 1.90 15.49 4.48
C ILE A 55 1.13 16.79 4.80
N ASN A 56 -0.07 16.92 4.26
CA ASN A 56 -0.99 18.00 4.59
C ASN A 56 -1.90 17.54 5.73
N THR A 57 -1.88 18.27 6.84
CA THR A 57 -2.73 17.96 8.00
C THR A 57 -3.75 19.08 8.18
N GLY A 58 -5.03 18.71 8.34
CA GLY A 58 -6.10 19.60 8.75
C GLY A 58 -6.50 19.31 10.19
N LEU A 59 -6.23 20.23 11.11
CA LEU A 59 -6.69 20.14 12.50
C LEU A 59 -7.94 20.97 12.68
N THR A 60 -9.09 20.36 12.92
CA THR A 60 -10.31 21.09 13.23
C THR A 60 -10.44 21.24 14.74
N VAL A 61 -10.47 22.49 15.18
CA VAL A 61 -10.63 22.88 16.58
C VAL A 61 -11.98 23.55 16.76
N ASP A 62 -12.78 23.08 17.70
CA ASP A 62 -13.98 23.79 18.16
C ASP A 62 -13.61 24.73 19.30
N ASN A 63 -13.95 26.01 19.15
CA ASN A 63 -13.84 27.00 20.20
C ASN A 63 -15.24 27.44 20.64
N PRO A 64 -15.77 26.92 21.76
CA PRO A 64 -17.13 27.21 22.21
C PRO A 64 -17.30 28.66 22.69
N ASN A 65 -16.25 29.48 22.69
CA ASN A 65 -16.29 30.86 23.15
C ASN A 65 -16.77 31.80 22.04
N PRO A 66 -17.62 32.80 22.35
CA PRO A 66 -18.14 33.76 21.38
C PRO A 66 -17.09 34.75 20.86
N ILE A 67 -15.85 34.65 21.35
CA ILE A 67 -14.71 35.45 20.90
C ILE A 67 -13.58 34.52 20.45
N GLY A 68 -12.99 34.83 19.30
CA GLY A 68 -11.79 34.14 18.83
C GLY A 68 -10.60 34.42 19.75
N VAL A 69 -9.75 33.42 19.92
CA VAL A 69 -8.52 33.53 20.72
C VAL A 69 -7.31 33.55 19.79
N ARG A 70 -6.48 34.59 19.95
CA ARG A 70 -5.13 34.60 19.38
C ARG A 70 -4.23 33.91 20.37
N LEU A 71 -3.86 32.68 20.07
CA LEU A 71 -2.93 31.96 20.90
C LEU A 71 -1.51 32.30 20.46
N GLY A 72 -1.11 33.54 20.74
CA GLY A 72 0.17 34.11 20.29
C GLY A 72 1.39 33.26 20.64
N ASP A 73 1.36 32.56 21.77
CA ASP A 73 2.42 31.64 22.21
C ASP A 73 2.01 30.16 22.16
N SER A 74 0.85 29.83 21.57
CA SER A 74 0.52 28.42 21.38
C SER A 74 1.36 27.80 20.30
N THR A 75 1.81 26.59 20.60
CA THR A 75 2.55 25.75 19.66
C THR A 75 1.87 24.41 19.56
N VAL A 76 1.66 23.93 18.34
CA VAL A 76 1.32 22.54 18.06
C VAL A 76 2.57 21.87 17.54
N ASN A 77 3.00 20.82 18.23
CA ASN A 77 4.01 19.89 17.72
C ASN A 77 3.30 18.64 17.26
N TYR A 78 3.76 18.06 16.17
CA TYR A 78 3.15 16.90 15.55
C TYR A 78 4.21 15.93 15.06
N THR A 79 4.03 14.64 15.31
CA THR A 79 4.90 13.55 14.85
C THR A 79 4.05 12.46 14.20
N VAL A 80 4.50 11.96 13.05
CA VAL A 80 3.94 10.79 12.37
C VAL A 80 4.92 9.65 12.53
N LEU A 81 4.45 8.53 13.08
CA LEU A 81 5.19 7.29 13.19
C LEU A 81 4.49 6.20 12.37
N MET A 82 5.28 5.32 11.77
CA MET A 82 4.81 4.09 11.12
C MET A 82 5.65 2.96 11.66
N ASN A 83 5.07 2.07 12.48
CA ASN A 83 5.80 1.04 13.24
C ASN A 83 7.00 1.62 14.02
N ASP A 84 6.76 2.67 14.81
CA ASP A 84 7.76 3.42 15.58
C ASP A 84 8.86 4.13 14.76
N VAL A 85 8.81 4.06 13.43
CA VAL A 85 9.69 4.84 12.56
C VAL A 85 9.13 6.25 12.45
N GLU A 86 9.84 7.23 13.01
CA GLU A 86 9.50 8.65 12.84
C GLU A 86 9.64 9.03 11.36
N MET A 87 8.50 9.18 10.70
CA MET A 87 8.39 9.53 9.29
C MET A 87 8.48 11.04 9.11
N ALA A 88 7.74 11.78 9.95
CA ALA A 88 7.61 13.21 9.82
C ALA A 88 7.46 13.88 11.19
N ARG A 89 8.05 15.07 11.35
CA ARG A 89 7.86 15.92 12.52
C ARG A 89 7.65 17.37 12.10
N GLY A 90 6.64 18.00 12.67
CA GLY A 90 6.26 19.37 12.41
C GLY A 90 6.03 20.17 13.70
N SER A 91 6.19 21.48 13.61
CA SER A 91 5.76 22.41 14.65
C SER A 91 5.17 23.67 14.03
N LYS A 92 4.15 24.25 14.67
CA LYS A 92 3.55 25.52 14.26
C LYS A 92 3.21 26.36 15.48
N ALA A 93 3.67 27.60 15.48
CA ALA A 93 3.37 28.59 16.51
C ALA A 93 2.37 29.64 16.01
N GLY A 94 1.75 30.37 16.94
CA GLY A 94 0.93 31.55 16.63
C GLY A 94 -0.42 31.20 16.01
N LEU A 95 -1.12 30.24 16.62
CA LEU A 95 -2.42 29.79 16.15
C LEU A 95 -3.50 30.84 16.42
N ARG A 96 -4.35 31.07 15.43
CA ARG A 96 -5.57 31.86 15.58
C ARG A 96 -6.74 30.90 15.45
N ILE A 97 -7.56 30.86 16.48
CA ILE A 97 -8.75 30.03 16.51
C ILE A 97 -9.92 30.99 16.64
N GLU A 98 -10.80 30.97 15.64
CA GLU A 98 -12.00 31.79 15.64
C GLU A 98 -13.03 31.20 16.62
N SER A 99 -14.19 31.82 16.79
CA SER A 99 -15.29 31.19 17.53
C SER A 99 -15.89 30.06 16.69
N GLY A 100 -16.27 28.94 17.32
CA GLY A 100 -16.78 27.74 16.66
C GLY A 100 -15.67 26.90 16.02
N ASN A 101 -16.04 26.12 15.01
CA ASN A 101 -15.11 25.24 14.28
C ASN A 101 -14.14 26.04 13.41
N SER A 102 -12.84 25.80 13.60
CA SER A 102 -11.75 26.35 12.80
C SER A 102 -10.81 25.24 12.34
N THR A 103 -10.59 25.11 11.04
CA THR A 103 -9.60 24.16 10.49
C THR A 103 -8.25 24.85 10.29
N LEU A 104 -7.22 24.32 10.93
CA LEU A 104 -5.86 24.82 10.87
C LEU A 104 -5.06 23.93 9.90
N PRO A 105 -4.53 24.48 8.79
CA PRO A 105 -3.72 23.70 7.86
C PRO A 105 -2.25 23.66 8.31
N PHE A 106 -1.65 22.48 8.22
CA PHE A 106 -0.22 22.23 8.44
C PHE A 106 0.36 21.51 7.23
N ARG A 107 1.61 21.82 6.91
CA ARG A 107 2.40 21.10 5.90
C ARG A 107 3.64 20.58 6.59
N THR A 108 3.75 19.27 6.67
CA THR A 108 4.89 18.58 7.27
C THR A 108 5.68 17.90 6.16
N ARG A 109 7.01 17.93 6.28
CA ARG A 109 7.90 17.26 5.32
C ARG A 109 8.31 15.92 5.92
N MET A 110 8.10 14.87 5.15
CA MET A 110 8.65 13.53 5.37
C MET A 110 9.88 13.38 4.47
N PHE A 111 10.94 12.74 4.97
CA PHE A 111 12.11 12.41 4.16
C PHE A 111 12.00 10.95 3.69
N ASN A 112 12.15 10.71 2.40
CA ASN A 112 11.94 9.38 1.81
C ASN A 112 13.02 8.38 2.23
N GLU A 113 14.16 8.83 2.78
CA GLU A 113 15.16 7.97 3.42
C GLU A 113 14.60 7.13 4.59
N ARG A 114 13.40 7.48 5.08
CA ARG A 114 12.67 6.73 6.12
C ARG A 114 11.83 5.59 5.57
N ILE A 115 11.64 5.51 4.25
CA ILE A 115 10.88 4.43 3.60
C ILE A 115 11.57 3.07 3.78
N PRO A 116 12.89 2.89 3.51
CA PRO A 116 13.53 1.60 3.75
C PRO A 116 13.42 1.08 5.19
N PRO A 117 13.68 1.85 6.26
CA PRO A 117 13.49 1.34 7.62
C PRO A 117 12.02 1.08 7.96
N TRP A 118 11.07 1.87 7.44
CA TRP A 118 9.64 1.57 7.60
C TRP A 118 9.26 0.26 6.90
N TRP A 119 9.66 0.07 5.64
CA TRP A 119 9.42 -1.16 4.89
C TRP A 119 9.90 -2.40 5.63
N VAL A 120 11.14 -2.36 6.16
CA VAL A 120 11.69 -3.43 6.99
C VAL A 120 10.80 -3.72 8.20
N SER A 121 10.32 -2.69 8.89
CA SER A 121 9.45 -2.87 10.06
C SER A 121 8.08 -3.44 9.69
N HIS A 122 7.54 -3.05 8.54
CA HIS A 122 6.26 -3.54 8.03
C HIS A 122 6.34 -5.03 7.68
N ILE A 123 7.35 -5.46 6.92
CA ILE A 123 7.55 -6.87 6.59
C ILE A 123 7.80 -7.72 7.84
N ARG A 124 8.57 -7.22 8.82
CA ARG A 124 8.81 -7.94 10.09
C ARG A 124 7.60 -8.04 11.00
N ASN A 125 6.62 -7.16 10.83
CA ASN A 125 5.37 -7.17 11.56
C ASN A 125 4.27 -7.83 10.71
N ASP A 126 4.60 -8.89 9.96
CA ASP A 126 3.66 -9.66 9.15
C ASP A 126 2.84 -8.80 8.18
N GLU A 127 3.50 -7.85 7.51
CA GLU A 127 2.86 -6.90 6.60
C GLU A 127 1.81 -6.00 7.26
N VAL A 128 2.02 -5.68 8.54
CA VAL A 128 1.18 -4.74 9.30
C VAL A 128 1.97 -3.47 9.61
N THR A 129 1.37 -2.32 9.32
CA THR A 129 1.85 -1.01 9.75
C THR A 129 0.86 -0.36 10.71
N ASN A 130 1.32 -0.08 11.92
CA ASN A 130 0.64 0.82 12.85
C ASN A 130 1.10 2.26 12.60
N VAL A 131 0.17 3.08 12.11
CA VAL A 131 0.35 4.52 11.89
C VAL A 131 -0.08 5.25 13.14
N THR A 132 0.84 5.98 13.77
CA THR A 132 0.58 6.78 14.97
C THR A 132 0.83 8.25 14.70
N ILE A 133 -0.11 9.08 15.12
CA ILE A 133 -0.19 10.51 14.86
C ILE A 133 -0.27 11.19 16.22
N ASP A 134 0.90 11.64 16.69
CA ASP A 134 1.05 12.29 17.99
C ASP A 134 1.07 13.80 17.82
N ALA A 135 0.05 14.50 18.30
CA ALA A 135 0.01 15.96 18.34
C ALA A 135 -0.07 16.49 19.77
N THR A 136 0.93 17.28 20.17
CA THR A 136 0.92 18.01 21.44
C THR A 136 0.61 19.48 21.21
N VAL A 137 -0.51 19.94 21.74
CA VAL A 137 -0.93 21.34 21.73
C VAL A 137 -0.54 22.00 23.04
N ARG A 138 0.30 23.03 23.00
CA ARG A 138 0.67 23.85 24.17
C ARG A 138 0.00 25.21 24.09
N THR A 139 -0.56 25.70 25.19
CA THR A 139 -1.23 27.01 25.24
C THR A 139 -0.95 27.79 26.53
N SER A 140 -0.46 29.02 26.38
CA SER A 140 -0.27 29.97 27.48
C SER A 140 -1.59 30.62 27.92
N VAL A 141 -2.58 30.70 27.02
CA VAL A 141 -3.86 31.42 27.22
C VAL A 141 -4.72 30.80 28.33
N LEU A 142 -4.57 29.49 28.57
CA LEU A 142 -5.29 28.75 29.61
C LEU A 142 -4.41 28.38 30.81
N GLY A 143 -3.41 29.21 31.14
CA GLY A 143 -2.51 28.94 32.27
C GLY A 143 -1.46 27.88 31.96
N ASN A 144 -0.89 27.91 30.75
CA ASN A 144 0.22 27.05 30.33
C ASN A 144 -0.12 25.54 30.32
N ARG A 145 -1.24 25.17 29.69
CA ARG A 145 -1.70 23.78 29.56
C ARG A 145 -1.12 23.10 28.33
N SER A 146 -0.98 21.77 28.39
CA SER A 146 -0.69 20.91 27.25
C SER A 146 -1.80 19.88 27.06
N PHE A 147 -2.11 19.56 25.81
CA PHE A 147 -3.04 18.52 25.42
C PHE A 147 -2.35 17.62 24.41
N ASP A 148 -2.41 16.31 24.65
CA ASP A 148 -1.89 15.31 23.73
C ASP A 148 -3.08 14.69 22.99
N LEU A 149 -2.90 14.56 21.68
CA LEU A 149 -3.86 13.98 20.76
C LEU A 149 -3.13 12.84 20.08
N ASP A 150 -3.69 11.66 20.25
CA ASP A 150 -3.19 10.44 19.65
C ASP A 150 -4.25 9.94 18.66
N GLN A 151 -3.82 9.62 17.45
CA GLN A 151 -4.63 8.90 16.46
C GLN A 151 -3.82 7.71 15.98
N GLN A 152 -4.47 6.56 15.92
CA GLN A 152 -3.87 5.32 15.49
C GLN A 152 -4.69 4.73 14.36
N GLN A 153 -4.00 4.21 13.36
CA GLN A 153 -4.59 3.49 12.25
C GLN A 153 -3.70 2.31 11.88
N GLU A 154 -4.33 1.16 11.67
CA GLU A 154 -3.66 -0.03 11.15
C GLU A 154 -3.81 -0.08 9.63
N VAL A 155 -2.73 -0.48 8.96
CA VAL A 155 -2.66 -0.70 7.52
C VAL A 155 -2.03 -2.06 7.30
N GLU A 156 -2.76 -2.94 6.64
CA GLU A 156 -2.33 -4.31 6.34
C GLU A 156 -2.14 -4.46 4.84
N THR A 157 -1.13 -5.23 4.44
CA THR A 157 -1.01 -5.74 3.07
C THR A 157 -0.92 -7.26 3.09
N ASP A 158 -1.13 -7.87 1.92
CA ASP A 158 -0.97 -9.31 1.72
C ASP A 158 -0.20 -9.57 0.43
N ILE A 159 1.03 -9.07 0.40
CA ILE A 159 1.93 -9.12 -0.75
C ILE A 159 2.50 -10.53 -0.89
N ILE A 160 2.92 -11.17 0.21
CA ILE A 160 3.61 -12.46 0.13
C ILE A 160 2.70 -13.61 -0.28
N SER A 161 1.45 -13.63 0.21
CA SER A 161 0.53 -14.74 -0.06
C SER A 161 0.19 -14.87 -1.55
N ALA A 162 0.31 -13.79 -2.30
CA ALA A 162 0.13 -13.79 -3.75
C ALA A 162 1.17 -14.63 -4.52
N PHE A 163 2.32 -14.91 -3.91
CA PHE A 163 3.37 -15.72 -4.52
C PHE A 163 3.19 -17.22 -4.27
N ALA A 164 2.39 -17.59 -3.27
CA ALA A 164 2.05 -18.98 -2.98
C ALA A 164 0.88 -19.46 -3.85
N SER A 165 1.00 -20.67 -4.40
CA SER A 165 -0.04 -21.27 -5.24
C SER A 165 0.10 -22.79 -5.31
N ASP A 166 -1.00 -23.51 -5.08
CA ASP A 166 -1.11 -24.96 -5.30
C ASP A 166 -1.64 -25.32 -6.71
N GLU A 167 -1.79 -24.33 -7.60
CA GLU A 167 -2.33 -24.56 -8.94
C GLU A 167 -1.24 -25.09 -9.89
N THR A 168 -1.49 -26.28 -10.46
CA THR A 168 -0.65 -26.85 -11.51
C THR A 168 -0.72 -26.01 -12.80
N ARG A 169 0.41 -25.44 -13.19
CA ARG A 169 0.55 -24.56 -14.36
C ARG A 169 1.49 -25.19 -15.41
N PRO A 170 1.07 -25.27 -16.69
CA PRO A 170 1.96 -25.75 -17.76
C PRO A 170 2.98 -24.68 -18.16
N VAL A 171 4.20 -25.11 -18.46
CA VAL A 171 5.25 -24.30 -19.07
C VAL A 171 5.47 -24.78 -20.49
N ASP A 172 5.20 -23.91 -21.46
CA ASP A 172 5.38 -24.21 -22.87
C ASP A 172 6.76 -23.74 -23.34
N GLY A 173 7.48 -24.62 -24.04
CA GLY A 173 8.69 -24.26 -24.78
C GLY A 173 8.36 -23.86 -26.22
N PRO A 174 9.35 -23.37 -26.98
CA PRO A 174 9.21 -23.24 -28.43
C PRO A 174 8.94 -24.60 -29.06
N SER A 175 8.15 -24.66 -30.13
CA SER A 175 7.87 -25.92 -30.84
C SER A 175 9.15 -26.61 -31.30
N ASN A 176 9.33 -27.88 -30.93
CA ASN A 176 10.54 -28.64 -31.21
C ASN A 176 10.19 -30.13 -31.41
N PRO A 177 10.77 -30.83 -32.40
CA PRO A 177 10.54 -32.27 -32.57
C PRO A 177 11.15 -33.17 -31.48
N LEU A 178 11.98 -32.62 -30.58
CA LEU A 178 12.68 -33.37 -29.53
C LEU A 178 11.93 -33.43 -28.19
N TYR A 179 10.87 -32.64 -28.01
CA TYR A 179 10.04 -32.63 -26.81
C TYR A 179 8.63 -32.16 -27.14
N ASP A 180 7.64 -32.61 -26.37
CA ASP A 180 6.27 -32.14 -26.50
C ASP A 180 6.00 -30.98 -25.54
N ASN A 181 5.07 -30.08 -25.91
CA ASN A 181 4.56 -29.09 -24.98
C ASN A 181 3.37 -29.66 -24.19
N PRO A 182 3.25 -29.34 -22.89
CA PRO A 182 4.16 -28.50 -22.11
C PRO A 182 5.48 -29.21 -21.76
N VAL A 183 6.59 -28.46 -21.75
CA VAL A 183 7.92 -28.99 -21.43
C VAL A 183 8.05 -29.33 -19.95
N LEU A 184 7.38 -28.58 -19.08
CA LEU A 184 7.37 -28.77 -17.63
C LEU A 184 5.97 -28.41 -17.09
N TYR A 185 5.63 -28.97 -15.94
CA TYR A 185 4.52 -28.50 -15.12
C TYR A 185 5.04 -27.95 -13.81
N ILE A 186 4.44 -26.90 -13.30
CA ILE A 186 4.74 -26.34 -11.98
C ILE A 186 3.54 -26.61 -11.12
N ASN A 187 3.68 -27.59 -10.24
CA ASN A 187 2.59 -28.15 -9.46
C ASN A 187 2.21 -27.23 -8.30
N SER A 188 3.22 -26.66 -7.64
CA SER A 188 3.04 -25.65 -6.59
C SER A 188 4.19 -24.66 -6.56
N THR A 189 3.93 -23.51 -5.95
CA THR A 189 4.94 -22.51 -5.58
C THR A 189 4.67 -22.08 -4.15
N ASP A 190 5.73 -22.05 -3.36
CA ASP A 190 5.72 -21.54 -1.99
C ASP A 190 6.63 -20.33 -1.93
N ALA A 191 6.27 -19.35 -1.10
CA ALA A 191 7.04 -18.13 -0.93
C ALA A 191 6.89 -17.59 0.49
N GLU A 192 7.97 -17.03 1.02
CA GLU A 192 7.98 -16.37 2.32
C GLU A 192 8.89 -15.13 2.29
N TRP A 193 8.76 -14.27 3.30
CA TRP A 193 9.73 -13.21 3.51
C TRP A 193 10.97 -13.77 4.22
N GLY A 194 12.15 -13.54 3.64
CA GLY A 194 13.41 -13.89 4.26
C GLY A 194 13.85 -12.89 5.34
N GLU A 195 15.11 -13.00 5.77
CA GLU A 195 15.69 -12.05 6.72
C GLU A 195 15.86 -10.66 6.08
N VAL A 196 14.86 -9.81 6.28
CA VAL A 196 14.82 -8.45 5.74
C VAL A 196 15.71 -7.49 6.53
N ASP A 197 16.47 -6.66 5.81
CA ASP A 197 17.30 -5.59 6.39
C ASP A 197 17.18 -4.27 5.60
N ARG A 198 17.96 -3.25 5.97
CA ARG A 198 17.88 -1.92 5.34
C ARG A 198 18.27 -1.89 3.86
N ARG A 199 18.93 -2.91 3.35
CA ARG A 199 19.49 -2.98 2.00
C ARG A 199 18.73 -3.98 1.14
N THR A 200 18.25 -5.07 1.73
CA THR A 200 17.66 -6.18 0.98
C THR A 200 16.43 -6.74 1.67
N THR A 201 15.42 -7.07 0.87
CA THR A 201 14.28 -7.90 1.27
C THR A 201 14.31 -9.18 0.43
N PRO A 202 14.89 -10.27 0.96
CA PRO A 202 14.88 -11.57 0.28
C PRO A 202 13.47 -12.17 0.28
N ILE A 203 13.15 -12.90 -0.78
CA ILE A 203 11.90 -13.64 -0.95
C ILE A 203 12.27 -15.09 -1.29
N PRO A 204 12.59 -15.94 -0.31
CA PRO A 204 12.77 -17.36 -0.56
C PRO A 204 11.52 -17.94 -1.23
N MET A 205 11.73 -18.66 -2.33
CA MET A 205 10.67 -19.32 -3.09
C MET A 205 11.07 -20.76 -3.41
N GLU A 206 10.10 -21.66 -3.37
CA GLU A 206 10.25 -23.04 -3.80
C GLU A 206 9.23 -23.37 -4.88
N PHE A 207 9.69 -24.07 -5.92
CA PHE A 207 8.87 -24.49 -7.05
C PHE A 207 8.89 -26.01 -7.16
N VAL A 208 7.73 -26.64 -7.09
CA VAL A 208 7.60 -28.09 -7.30
C VAL A 208 7.35 -28.34 -8.79
N VAL A 209 8.38 -28.80 -9.49
CA VAL A 209 8.38 -28.89 -10.96
C VAL A 209 8.33 -30.35 -11.41
N TYR A 210 7.36 -30.70 -12.25
CA TYR A 210 7.21 -32.02 -12.85
C TYR A 210 7.66 -32.02 -14.32
N ASN A 211 8.51 -32.99 -14.67
CA ASN A 211 8.94 -33.23 -16.05
C ASN A 211 8.06 -34.32 -16.69
N PRO A 212 7.15 -33.98 -17.63
CA PRO A 212 6.31 -34.95 -18.32
C PRO A 212 7.06 -35.78 -19.38
N GLN A 213 8.30 -35.40 -19.73
CA GLN A 213 9.10 -36.09 -20.74
C GLN A 213 9.77 -37.33 -20.15
N LEU A 214 10.23 -38.23 -21.03
CA LEU A 214 11.00 -39.41 -20.61
C LEU A 214 12.47 -39.09 -20.31
N GLU A 215 13.01 -38.07 -20.97
CA GLU A 215 14.41 -37.64 -20.82
C GLU A 215 14.55 -36.60 -19.69
N PRO A 216 15.67 -36.60 -18.96
CA PRO A 216 15.91 -35.62 -17.90
C PRO A 216 16.21 -34.22 -18.47
N TYR A 217 15.82 -33.19 -17.72
CA TYR A 217 16.23 -31.82 -17.97
C TYR A 217 17.21 -31.35 -16.92
N THR A 218 18.21 -30.57 -17.34
CA THR A 218 19.13 -29.90 -16.42
C THR A 218 18.85 -28.40 -16.48
N ILE A 219 18.42 -27.81 -15.37
CA ILE A 219 18.28 -26.37 -15.22
C ILE A 219 19.61 -25.86 -14.67
N THR A 220 20.34 -25.10 -15.49
CA THR A 220 21.67 -24.59 -15.16
C THR A 220 21.61 -23.23 -14.46
N GLU A 221 20.55 -22.46 -14.71
CA GLU A 221 20.36 -21.12 -14.14
C GLU A 221 18.86 -20.80 -14.08
N VAL A 222 18.39 -20.23 -12.97
CA VAL A 222 17.09 -19.55 -12.88
C VAL A 222 17.34 -18.08 -12.62
N GLY A 223 16.95 -17.22 -13.56
CA GLY A 223 17.06 -15.78 -13.40
C GLY A 223 15.73 -15.11 -13.10
N TYR A 224 15.81 -13.95 -12.44
CA TYR A 224 14.66 -13.15 -12.05
C TYR A 224 14.89 -11.65 -12.29
N ASP A 225 13.80 -10.93 -12.51
CA ASP A 225 13.72 -9.47 -12.53
C ASP A 225 12.48 -9.05 -11.72
N ILE A 226 12.66 -8.12 -10.77
CA ILE A 226 11.61 -7.61 -9.89
C ILE A 226 11.38 -6.14 -10.23
N SER A 227 10.12 -5.75 -10.39
CA SER A 227 9.73 -4.35 -10.51
C SER A 227 8.49 -4.03 -9.69
N MET A 228 8.39 -2.78 -9.22
CA MET A 228 7.21 -2.26 -8.54
C MET A 228 6.79 -0.96 -9.22
N ASN A 229 5.60 -0.93 -9.83
CA ASN A 229 5.16 0.16 -10.71
C ASN A 229 6.14 0.47 -11.86
N GLY A 230 6.86 -0.55 -12.34
CA GLY A 230 7.89 -0.40 -13.37
C GLY A 230 9.22 0.16 -12.86
N VAL A 231 9.35 0.49 -11.56
CA VAL A 231 10.64 0.82 -10.94
C VAL A 231 11.41 -0.48 -10.73
N PRO A 232 12.65 -0.62 -11.25
CA PRO A 232 13.46 -1.82 -11.04
C PRO A 232 13.80 -1.99 -9.56
N MET A 233 13.42 -3.12 -8.99
CA MET A 233 13.66 -3.44 -7.58
C MET A 233 14.76 -4.46 -7.39
N GLY A 234 15.07 -5.29 -8.37
CA GLY A 234 16.17 -6.25 -8.24
C GLY A 234 16.23 -7.20 -9.41
N GLN A 235 17.41 -7.72 -9.70
CA GLN A 235 17.60 -8.76 -10.71
C GLN A 235 18.73 -9.69 -10.26
N GLY A 236 18.68 -10.95 -10.66
CA GLY A 236 19.68 -11.93 -10.28
C GLY A 236 19.47 -13.28 -10.92
N THR A 237 20.34 -14.21 -10.57
CA THR A 237 20.33 -15.60 -11.05
C THR A 237 20.69 -16.54 -9.91
N THR A 238 20.18 -17.77 -9.95
CA THR A 238 20.63 -18.85 -9.09
C THR A 238 21.95 -19.42 -9.60
N ASP A 239 22.84 -19.80 -8.69
CA ASP A 239 24.08 -20.52 -9.01
C ASP A 239 23.90 -22.05 -8.93
N GLU A 240 22.72 -22.52 -8.52
CA GLU A 240 22.42 -23.94 -8.34
C GLU A 240 21.91 -24.57 -9.63
N THR A 241 22.44 -25.77 -9.92
CA THR A 241 22.01 -26.61 -11.03
C THR A 241 21.08 -27.70 -10.51
N TYR A 242 19.93 -27.85 -11.15
CA TYR A 242 18.93 -28.87 -10.82
C TYR A 242 18.78 -29.85 -11.98
N VAL A 243 18.68 -31.15 -11.67
CA VAL A 243 18.35 -32.18 -12.65
C VAL A 243 16.96 -32.70 -12.35
N ILE A 244 16.04 -32.55 -13.29
CA ILE A 244 14.65 -33.02 -13.18
C ILE A 244 14.51 -34.31 -13.98
N PRO A 245 14.45 -35.49 -13.34
CA PRO A 245 14.32 -36.76 -14.04
C PRO A 245 13.01 -36.84 -14.83
N GLY A 246 13.01 -37.60 -15.92
CA GLY A 246 11.79 -37.83 -16.70
C GLY A 246 10.68 -38.51 -15.90
N GLY A 247 9.44 -38.09 -16.13
CA GLY A 247 8.25 -38.59 -15.45
C GLY A 247 8.26 -38.40 -13.92
N SER A 248 9.06 -37.43 -13.43
CA SER A 248 9.28 -37.20 -12.00
C SER A 248 9.21 -35.72 -11.65
N THR A 249 9.13 -35.45 -10.35
CA THR A 249 9.07 -34.10 -9.79
C THR A 249 10.39 -33.77 -9.08
N GLU A 250 10.82 -32.52 -9.17
CA GLU A 250 11.97 -31.95 -8.44
C GLU A 250 11.58 -30.61 -7.81
N THR A 251 12.15 -30.28 -6.66
CA THR A 251 11.96 -28.97 -6.02
C THR A 251 13.12 -28.04 -6.37
N ILE A 252 12.79 -26.88 -6.92
CA ILE A 252 13.75 -25.83 -7.27
C ILE A 252 13.59 -24.70 -6.28
N SER A 253 14.68 -24.27 -5.66
CA SER A 253 14.68 -23.13 -4.74
C SER A 253 15.35 -21.92 -5.37
N THR A 254 14.81 -20.74 -5.10
CA THR A 254 15.41 -19.46 -5.51
C THR A 254 15.13 -18.40 -4.45
N THR A 255 15.90 -17.31 -4.47
CA THR A 255 15.72 -16.21 -3.53
C THR A 255 15.81 -14.87 -4.26
N PRO A 256 14.75 -14.52 -5.03
CA PRO A 256 14.56 -13.15 -5.49
C PRO A 256 14.79 -12.16 -4.35
N THR A 257 15.51 -11.08 -4.61
CA THR A 257 15.86 -10.10 -3.59
C THR A 257 15.52 -8.70 -4.07
N ILE A 258 14.64 -8.02 -3.32
CA ILE A 258 14.36 -6.59 -3.52
C ILE A 258 15.52 -5.77 -2.94
N ASP A 259 16.02 -4.84 -3.73
CA ASP A 259 16.99 -3.82 -3.35
C ASP A 259 16.29 -2.62 -2.72
N ASN A 260 16.39 -2.53 -1.39
CA ASN A 260 15.70 -1.52 -0.60
C ASN A 260 16.23 -0.10 -0.87
N ARG A 261 17.31 0.06 -1.64
CA ARG A 261 17.81 1.36 -2.09
C ARG A 261 16.92 2.03 -3.13
N ASN A 262 16.05 1.27 -3.81
CA ASN A 262 15.14 1.80 -4.83
C ASN A 262 13.72 2.04 -4.27
N LEU A 263 13.49 1.78 -2.98
CA LEU A 263 12.19 1.97 -2.34
C LEU A 263 11.76 3.43 -2.28
N ASP A 264 12.70 4.38 -2.25
CA ASP A 264 12.39 5.81 -2.27
C ASP A 264 11.81 6.26 -3.62
N GLU A 265 12.28 5.71 -4.73
CA GLU A 265 11.73 5.91 -6.07
C GLU A 265 10.38 5.19 -6.24
N TRP A 266 10.30 3.92 -5.81
CA TRP A 266 9.02 3.20 -5.79
C TRP A 266 7.97 3.96 -5.00
N TRP A 267 8.31 4.49 -3.84
CA TRP A 267 7.39 5.24 -2.99
C TRP A 267 6.76 6.45 -3.69
N VAL A 268 7.53 7.17 -4.53
CA VAL A 268 7.00 8.25 -5.35
C VAL A 268 5.92 7.72 -6.28
N SER A 269 6.24 6.67 -7.05
CA SER A 269 5.30 6.07 -8.00
C SER A 269 4.05 5.49 -7.31
N HIS A 270 4.22 4.93 -6.11
CA HIS A 270 3.14 4.40 -5.31
C HIS A 270 2.16 5.52 -4.94
N LEU A 271 2.65 6.63 -4.38
CA LEU A 271 1.80 7.77 -4.03
C LEU A 271 1.18 8.47 -5.24
N GLU A 272 1.89 8.57 -6.37
CA GLU A 272 1.36 9.13 -7.62
C GLU A 272 0.26 8.26 -8.24
N ASN A 273 0.31 6.94 -8.03
CA ASN A 273 -0.72 5.98 -8.42
C ASN A 273 -1.76 5.80 -7.31
N ASP A 274 -2.08 6.86 -6.56
CA ASP A 274 -3.03 6.84 -5.46
C ASP A 274 -2.76 5.70 -4.48
N GLN A 275 -1.52 5.58 -3.98
CA GLN A 275 -1.01 4.52 -3.08
C GLN A 275 -1.36 3.09 -3.54
N ARG A 276 -1.34 2.85 -4.85
CA ARG A 276 -1.45 1.52 -5.48
C ARG A 276 -0.09 1.09 -6.00
N THR A 277 0.19 -0.21 -5.95
CA THR A 277 1.39 -0.78 -6.56
C THR A 277 1.11 -2.08 -7.27
N THR A 278 1.63 -2.19 -8.48
CA THR A 278 1.78 -3.47 -9.19
C THR A 278 3.20 -3.97 -8.96
N LEU A 279 3.35 -5.00 -8.13
CA LEU A 279 4.59 -5.76 -7.96
C LEU A 279 4.63 -6.86 -9.02
N ARG A 280 5.74 -6.95 -9.76
CA ARG A 280 5.95 -7.94 -10.81
C ARG A 280 7.30 -8.63 -10.62
N ILE A 281 7.29 -9.96 -10.73
CA ILE A 281 8.52 -10.77 -10.77
C ILE A 281 8.49 -11.61 -12.04
N ASP A 282 9.44 -11.37 -12.94
CA ASP A 282 9.63 -12.13 -14.17
C ASP A 282 10.72 -13.18 -13.98
N PHE A 283 10.42 -14.43 -14.29
CA PHE A 283 11.38 -15.53 -14.23
C PHE A 283 11.79 -16.01 -15.62
N TYR A 284 13.02 -16.50 -15.71
CA TYR A 284 13.49 -17.26 -16.87
C TYR A 284 14.40 -18.39 -16.41
N ALA A 285 14.44 -19.49 -17.17
CA ALA A 285 15.38 -20.58 -16.93
C ALA A 285 16.35 -20.74 -18.10
N ARG A 286 17.58 -21.17 -17.81
CA ARG A 286 18.47 -21.80 -18.79
C ARG A 286 18.38 -23.30 -18.59
N VAL A 287 17.97 -23.99 -19.66
CA VAL A 287 17.81 -25.44 -19.66
C VAL A 287 18.82 -26.03 -20.63
N GLU A 288 19.66 -26.92 -20.12
CA GLU A 288 20.51 -27.77 -20.95
C GLU A 288 19.70 -28.99 -21.41
N LEU A 289 19.56 -29.12 -22.72
CA LEU A 289 18.90 -30.24 -23.37
C LEU A 289 19.81 -31.47 -23.40
N PRO A 290 19.27 -32.70 -23.54
CA PRO A 290 20.08 -33.92 -23.67
C PRO A 290 21.11 -33.91 -24.81
N THR A 291 20.96 -33.00 -25.77
CA THR A 291 21.89 -32.78 -26.88
C THR A 291 23.12 -31.93 -26.51
N GLY A 292 23.19 -31.41 -25.28
CA GLY A 292 24.23 -30.51 -24.78
C GLY A 292 24.05 -29.04 -25.19
N ASN A 293 22.91 -28.69 -25.79
CA ASN A 293 22.58 -27.30 -26.14
C ASN A 293 21.81 -26.64 -25.00
N GLU A 294 22.17 -25.41 -24.65
CA GLU A 294 21.40 -24.59 -23.72
C GLU A 294 20.37 -23.72 -24.44
N ILE A 295 19.15 -23.68 -23.91
CA ILE A 295 18.10 -22.77 -24.35
C ILE A 295 17.65 -21.89 -23.18
N ARG A 296 17.34 -20.62 -23.47
CA ARG A 296 16.67 -19.74 -22.51
C ARG A 296 15.16 -19.88 -22.69
N VAL A 297 14.49 -20.36 -21.66
CA VAL A 297 13.04 -20.51 -21.62
C VAL A 297 12.47 -19.35 -20.80
N PRO A 298 11.73 -18.41 -21.42
CA PRO A 298 10.96 -17.44 -20.64
C PRO A 298 9.90 -18.20 -19.85
N LEU A 299 9.78 -17.90 -18.56
CA LEU A 299 8.79 -18.53 -17.70
C LEU A 299 7.62 -17.55 -17.53
N ASP A 300 7.04 -17.08 -18.64
CA ASP A 300 6.00 -16.05 -18.63
C ASP A 300 4.75 -16.49 -17.85
N ARG A 301 4.50 -17.80 -17.78
CA ARG A 301 3.44 -18.41 -16.95
C ARG A 301 3.74 -18.40 -15.44
N LEU A 302 4.99 -18.13 -15.09
CA LEU A 302 5.47 -17.86 -13.73
C LEU A 302 5.76 -16.39 -13.51
N THR A 303 5.50 -15.52 -14.48
CA THR A 303 5.49 -14.09 -14.17
C THR A 303 4.42 -13.85 -13.13
N TYR A 304 4.84 -13.46 -11.93
CA TYR A 304 3.93 -13.07 -10.87
C TYR A 304 3.62 -11.60 -11.02
N THR A 305 2.35 -11.24 -10.87
CA THR A 305 1.89 -9.86 -10.84
C THR A 305 0.87 -9.74 -9.71
N GLN A 306 1.21 -8.96 -8.69
CA GLN A 306 0.33 -8.68 -7.56
C GLN A 306 0.06 -7.19 -7.48
N GLU A 307 -1.22 -6.82 -7.35
CA GLU A 307 -1.62 -5.46 -7.01
C GLU A 307 -1.86 -5.34 -5.51
N PHE A 308 -1.23 -4.39 -4.85
CA PHE A 308 -1.56 -4.05 -3.46
C PHE A 308 -1.80 -2.56 -3.31
N GLU A 309 -2.62 -2.22 -2.32
CA GLU A 309 -3.06 -0.86 -2.05
C GLU A 309 -2.92 -0.60 -0.55
N THR A 310 -2.49 0.59 -0.18
CA THR A 310 -2.43 1.00 1.23
C THR A 310 -3.31 2.22 1.45
N ASP A 311 -4.01 2.38 2.56
CA ASP A 311 -4.67 3.65 2.91
C ASP A 311 -4.11 4.23 4.19
N ILE A 312 -2.91 4.82 4.11
CA ILE A 312 -2.10 5.14 5.28
C ILE A 312 -2.76 6.12 6.26
N PHE A 313 -3.64 7.00 5.76
CA PHE A 313 -4.37 7.95 6.61
C PHE A 313 -5.89 7.76 6.60
N GLY A 314 -6.41 6.75 5.89
CA GLY A 314 -7.84 6.46 5.87
C GLY A 314 -8.66 7.50 5.09
N THR A 315 -8.01 8.36 4.29
CA THR A 315 -8.65 9.51 3.62
C THR A 315 -8.84 9.32 2.12
N ARG A 316 -8.54 8.14 1.54
CA ARG A 316 -8.58 7.97 0.07
C ARG A 316 -9.99 8.17 -0.52
N ASN A 317 -11.04 7.88 0.24
CA ASN A 317 -12.44 8.09 -0.18
C ASN A 317 -12.96 9.52 0.08
N GLY A 318 -12.14 10.41 0.65
CA GLY A 318 -12.46 11.81 0.85
C GLY A 318 -12.34 12.59 -0.44
N THR A 319 -13.33 12.47 -1.31
CA THR A 319 -13.48 13.44 -2.41
C THR A 319 -13.62 14.85 -1.84
N ASP A 320 -13.07 15.81 -2.55
CA ASP A 320 -13.05 17.25 -2.26
C ASP A 320 -14.48 17.83 -2.30
N THR A 321 -15.33 17.45 -1.34
CA THR A 321 -16.64 18.05 -1.12
C THR A 321 -16.49 19.18 -0.14
N GLY A 322 -16.48 20.40 -0.69
CA GLY A 322 -16.78 21.58 0.09
C GLY A 322 -18.14 21.43 0.78
N ASP A 323 -18.15 21.88 2.03
CA ASP A 323 -19.30 22.20 2.88
C ASP A 323 -20.03 21.04 3.58
N GLY A 324 -19.92 21.04 4.92
CA GLY A 324 -21.03 20.76 5.81
C GLY A 324 -21.26 19.32 6.29
N THR A 325 -20.82 19.08 7.54
CA THR A 325 -21.33 18.10 8.53
C THR A 325 -20.54 16.79 8.64
N ALA A 326 -19.69 16.72 9.67
CA ALA A 326 -19.08 15.49 10.15
C ALA A 326 -20.17 14.52 10.64
N THR A 327 -20.22 13.34 10.03
CA THR A 327 -20.95 12.18 10.56
C THR A 327 -19.98 11.40 11.47
N PRO A 328 -20.37 10.98 12.69
CA PRO A 328 -19.50 10.20 13.55
C PRO A 328 -19.12 8.87 12.89
N ALA A 329 -17.84 8.52 12.97
CA ALA A 329 -17.30 7.25 12.49
C ALA A 329 -18.10 6.07 13.08
N GLY A 330 -18.68 5.27 12.19
CA GLY A 330 -19.33 4.03 12.54
C GLY A 330 -18.29 2.98 12.94
N THR A 331 -18.52 2.31 14.05
CA THR A 331 -17.85 1.05 14.38
C THR A 331 -18.18 0.02 13.31
N SER A 332 -17.17 -0.42 12.56
CA SER A 332 -17.26 -1.57 11.67
C SER A 332 -17.69 -2.78 12.50
N THR A 333 -18.91 -3.26 12.26
CA THR A 333 -19.36 -4.54 12.82
C THR A 333 -18.67 -5.65 12.02
N PRO A 334 -17.96 -6.60 12.66
CA PRO A 334 -17.36 -7.70 11.93
C PRO A 334 -18.45 -8.56 11.29
N THR A 335 -18.29 -8.84 9.99
CA THR A 335 -19.08 -9.83 9.27
C THR A 335 -18.90 -11.20 9.95
N PRO A 336 -19.97 -11.88 10.40
CA PRO A 336 -19.82 -13.19 11.02
C PRO A 336 -19.34 -14.22 9.99
N THR A 337 -18.26 -14.91 10.31
CA THR A 337 -17.81 -16.13 9.65
C THR A 337 -18.97 -17.15 9.61
N PRO A 338 -19.34 -17.71 8.45
CA PRO A 338 -20.33 -18.78 8.40
C PRO A 338 -19.79 -20.01 9.12
N THR A 339 -20.52 -20.47 10.13
CA THR A 339 -20.26 -21.74 10.83
C THR A 339 -20.48 -22.90 9.85
N PRO A 340 -19.55 -23.86 9.72
CA PRO A 340 -19.77 -25.04 8.90
C PRO A 340 -20.86 -25.92 9.53
N THR A 341 -21.87 -26.25 8.73
CA THR A 341 -22.89 -27.25 9.05
C THR A 341 -22.23 -28.62 9.23
N PRO A 342 -22.49 -29.37 10.33
CA PRO A 342 -21.99 -30.73 10.45
C PRO A 342 -22.71 -31.63 9.43
N THR A 343 -21.92 -32.30 8.59
CA THR A 343 -22.40 -33.38 7.72
C THR A 343 -22.82 -34.56 8.59
N ASP A 344 -24.09 -34.93 8.44
CA ASP A 344 -24.71 -36.09 9.08
C ASP A 344 -24.23 -37.37 8.38
N ASP A 345 -23.49 -38.20 9.11
CA ASP A 345 -23.09 -39.55 8.72
C ASP A 345 -24.32 -40.48 8.78
N GLY A 346 -24.96 -40.67 7.64
CA GLY A 346 -26.04 -41.63 7.43
C GLY A 346 -25.62 -42.78 6.49
N LEU A 347 -25.08 -43.83 7.08
CA LEU A 347 -24.77 -45.14 6.47
C LEU A 347 -26.07 -45.93 6.14
N LEU A 348 -25.97 -46.83 5.15
CA LEU A 348 -26.88 -47.95 4.74
C LEU A 348 -27.88 -47.60 3.63
N ASP A 349 -28.19 -48.41 2.60
CA ASP A 349 -27.71 -49.69 2.06
C ASP A 349 -28.54 -49.94 0.76
N ASP A 350 -27.99 -50.76 -0.14
CA ASP A 350 -28.64 -51.60 -1.16
C ASP A 350 -29.40 -50.99 -2.37
N GLY A 351 -29.25 -51.63 -3.53
CA GLY A 351 -30.26 -51.56 -4.60
C GLY A 351 -29.79 -51.48 -6.05
N THR A 352 -29.22 -52.57 -6.55
CA THR A 352 -29.22 -53.04 -7.96
C THR A 352 -30.38 -52.53 -8.84
N SER A 353 -30.13 -52.15 -10.13
CA SER A 353 -30.82 -52.63 -11.36
C SER A 353 -30.76 -51.69 -12.59
N THR A 354 -30.09 -52.18 -13.64
CA THR A 354 -30.55 -52.37 -15.03
C THR A 354 -31.00 -51.21 -15.95
N ALA A 355 -30.49 -51.33 -17.18
CA ALA A 355 -30.65 -50.54 -18.41
C ALA A 355 -32.05 -50.44 -19.03
N THR A 356 -32.28 -49.36 -19.80
CA THR A 356 -32.91 -49.29 -21.17
C THR A 356 -32.77 -47.82 -21.61
N ASP A 357 -32.09 -47.46 -22.70
CA ASP A 357 -32.37 -47.64 -24.14
C ASP A 357 -33.08 -46.44 -24.78
N ASP A 358 -32.59 -46.13 -25.97
CA ASP A 358 -33.12 -45.34 -27.10
C ASP A 358 -33.36 -43.82 -27.02
N GLY A 359 -32.71 -43.13 -27.97
CA GLY A 359 -32.99 -41.75 -28.33
C GLY A 359 -32.03 -41.13 -29.36
N VAL A 360 -31.90 -41.75 -30.53
CA VAL A 360 -31.22 -41.17 -31.72
C VAL A 360 -32.05 -40.01 -32.28
N VAL A 361 -31.45 -38.82 -32.46
CA VAL A 361 -31.65 -37.98 -33.67
C VAL A 361 -30.41 -37.13 -33.97
N ASP A 362 -29.98 -37.26 -35.21
CA ASP A 362 -28.95 -36.55 -35.98
C ASP A 362 -29.36 -35.09 -36.27
N ASP A 363 -28.41 -34.14 -36.22
CA ASP A 363 -28.31 -33.12 -37.26
C ASP A 363 -26.92 -32.44 -37.30
N THR A 364 -26.45 -32.26 -38.52
CA THR A 364 -25.07 -31.99 -38.96
C THR A 364 -24.75 -30.48 -39.07
N PRO A 365 -23.49 -30.08 -39.34
CA PRO A 365 -22.97 -28.74 -39.06
C PRO A 365 -23.17 -27.74 -40.22
N VAL A 366 -23.25 -26.45 -39.89
CA VAL A 366 -23.24 -25.34 -40.86
C VAL A 366 -21.82 -24.76 -41.02
N PRO A 367 -21.31 -24.61 -42.26
CA PRO A 367 -19.99 -24.05 -42.54
C PRO A 367 -20.02 -22.58 -43.04
N GLY A 368 -18.92 -21.87 -42.78
CA GLY A 368 -18.27 -20.99 -43.75
C GLY A 368 -18.64 -19.50 -43.74
N ALA A 369 -17.62 -18.65 -43.54
CA ALA A 369 -17.40 -17.46 -44.37
C ALA A 369 -15.96 -16.93 -44.20
N THR A 370 -15.16 -17.09 -45.24
CA THR A 370 -14.04 -16.19 -45.59
C THR A 370 -14.44 -15.49 -46.88
N PRO A 371 -14.09 -14.20 -47.05
CA PRO A 371 -13.68 -13.75 -48.37
C PRO A 371 -12.30 -13.07 -48.39
N THR A 372 -11.59 -13.46 -49.43
CA THR A 372 -10.25 -13.14 -49.92
C THR A 372 -10.14 -11.77 -50.60
N GLY A 373 -8.98 -11.11 -50.46
CA GLY A 373 -8.19 -10.38 -51.49
C GLY A 373 -8.80 -9.16 -52.22
N THR A 374 -8.05 -8.29 -52.91
CA THR A 374 -6.69 -8.37 -53.48
C THR A 374 -6.22 -6.96 -53.94
N ALA A 375 -4.92 -6.66 -53.75
CA ALA A 375 -3.95 -5.87 -54.56
C ALA A 375 -4.30 -4.43 -55.05
N THR A 376 -3.40 -3.54 -55.49
CA THR A 376 -2.01 -3.57 -55.99
C THR A 376 -1.45 -2.13 -55.96
N ASP A 377 -0.12 -1.99 -56.08
CA ASP A 377 0.59 -1.07 -57.00
C ASP A 377 1.47 0.07 -56.43
N ASP A 378 2.78 -0.20 -56.49
CA ASP A 378 3.87 0.52 -57.18
C ASP A 378 4.36 1.95 -56.84
N GLY A 379 5.71 2.03 -56.86
CA GLY A 379 6.51 3.23 -57.19
C GLY A 379 7.45 3.66 -56.06
N LEU A 380 8.69 3.16 -55.93
CA LEU A 380 9.90 3.40 -56.74
C LEU A 380 10.41 4.86 -56.76
N LEU A 381 11.74 4.99 -56.73
CA LEU A 381 12.65 6.17 -56.74
C LEU A 381 13.08 6.62 -55.33
N GLY A 382 14.35 6.60 -54.92
CA GLY A 382 15.61 6.48 -55.66
C GLY A 382 16.55 7.62 -55.28
N SER A 383 17.82 7.27 -55.03
CA SER A 383 19.04 8.10 -55.06
C SER A 383 19.52 8.74 -53.73
N LEU A 384 20.68 8.28 -53.20
CA LEU A 384 22.06 8.77 -53.40
C LEU A 384 22.41 9.83 -52.31
N THR A 385 23.41 9.70 -51.43
CA THR A 385 24.88 9.76 -51.67
C THR A 385 25.58 9.70 -50.29
N ARG A 386 26.43 8.70 -49.99
CA ARG A 386 27.91 8.70 -49.95
C ARG A 386 28.62 9.66 -48.94
N ALA A 387 29.13 9.02 -47.89
CA ALA A 387 30.51 9.00 -47.36
C ALA A 387 31.30 10.25 -46.90
N GLN A 388 32.04 9.97 -45.82
CA GLN A 388 33.31 10.51 -45.32
C GLN A 388 33.30 11.79 -44.47
N GLY A 389 33.89 11.60 -43.28
CA GLY A 389 34.26 12.55 -42.24
C GLY A 389 34.75 11.74 -41.04
#